data_AF-A0A379AJ20-F1
#
_entry.id   AF-A0A379AJ20-F1
#
_cell.length_a   1.000
_cell.length_b   1.000
_cell.length_c   1.000
_cell.angle_alpha   90.00
_cell.angle_beta   90.00
_cell.angle_gamma   90.00
#
_symmetry.space_group_name_H-M   'P 1'
#
loop_
_entity.id
_entity.type
_entity.pdbx_description
1 polymer ?
#
loop_
_entity_poly.entity_id
_entity_poly.type
_entity_poly.pdbx_seq_one_letter_code
_entity_poly.pdbx_strand_id
1 'polypeptide(L)'
;MRHPIIRLFVMLAVVITAGCGFHPRGTTQVPSELKTLIVSTGDPYGPLARTVRQQLRINDVKIVEDSKQNRTDIPTLRLGPESSGRNTASVFISGTTAEYQMVMTLTAQVLLPGKGIYPISTTVYRSFFDNPNAALAKDAEQDLITQEMRQRAAEQLVRKLLTVHAAQINSKETLPASVIPVPGQGSQEAPTSSATSLQ
;
A
#
# COMPACT_ATOMS: atom_id res chain seq x y z
N MET A 1 -33.13 51.56 -10.06
CA MET A 1 -33.61 50.16 -10.17
C MET A 1 -32.82 49.38 -11.24
N ARG A 2 -31.51 49.14 -11.06
CA ARG A 2 -30.65 48.51 -12.11
C ARG A 2 -29.61 47.50 -11.60
N HIS A 3 -29.86 46.83 -10.47
CA HIS A 3 -29.01 45.73 -9.98
C HIS A 3 -29.59 44.30 -10.05
N PRO A 4 -30.78 44.01 -10.64
CA PRO A 4 -31.32 42.64 -10.60
C PRO A 4 -30.47 41.67 -11.44
N ILE A 5 -29.88 42.16 -12.54
CA ILE A 5 -29.05 41.35 -13.45
C ILE A 5 -27.72 41.00 -12.78
N ILE A 6 -27.07 41.95 -12.12
CA ILE A 6 -25.80 41.71 -11.40
C ILE A 6 -26.03 40.71 -10.26
N ARG A 7 -27.13 40.83 -9.52
CA ARG A 7 -27.49 39.87 -8.46
C ARG A 7 -27.72 38.45 -9.00
N LEU A 8 -28.34 38.33 -10.17
CA LEU A 8 -28.54 37.03 -10.84
C LEU A 8 -27.20 36.39 -11.23
N PHE A 9 -26.28 37.15 -11.82
CA PHE A 9 -24.96 36.65 -12.19
C PHE A 9 -24.13 36.21 -10.97
N VAL A 10 -24.19 36.96 -9.86
CA VAL A 10 -23.51 36.59 -8.62
C VAL A 10 -24.12 35.31 -8.01
N MET A 11 -25.44 35.19 -7.97
CA MET A 11 -26.10 33.95 -7.50
C MET A 11 -25.74 32.74 -8.36
N LEU A 12 -25.73 32.92 -9.68
CA LEU A 12 -25.37 31.86 -10.61
C LEU A 12 -23.92 31.40 -10.41
N ALA A 13 -22.99 32.33 -10.19
CA ALA A 13 -21.58 32.01 -9.89
C ALA A 13 -21.42 31.21 -8.58
N VAL A 14 -22.21 31.51 -7.54
CA VAL A 14 -22.19 30.78 -6.25
C VAL A 14 -22.72 29.36 -6.41
N VAL A 15 -23.81 29.16 -7.16
CA VAL A 15 -24.38 27.82 -7.38
C VAL A 15 -23.44 26.93 -8.21
N ILE A 16 -22.78 27.49 -9.22
CA ILE A 16 -21.81 26.75 -10.04
C ILE A 16 -20.58 26.33 -9.22
N THR A 17 -20.13 27.15 -8.25
CA THR A 17 -18.98 26.82 -7.39
C THR A 17 -19.32 25.88 -6.23
N ALA A 18 -20.54 25.90 -5.71
CA ALA A 18 -20.99 24.99 -4.66
C ALA A 18 -21.28 23.56 -5.16
N GLY A 19 -21.40 23.34 -6.48
CA GLY A 19 -21.75 22.05 -7.10
C GLY A 19 -20.57 21.13 -7.45
N CYS A 20 -19.33 21.59 -7.30
CA CYS A 20 -18.16 20.71 -7.47
C CYS A 20 -18.04 19.86 -6.21
N GLY A 21 -18.56 18.61 -6.23
CA GLY A 21 -18.62 17.64 -5.12
C GLY A 21 -17.28 17.22 -4.48
N PHE A 22 -16.27 18.09 -4.51
CA PHE A 22 -15.07 18.02 -3.72
C PHE A 22 -15.41 18.27 -2.25
N HIS A 23 -15.43 17.19 -1.47
CA HIS A 23 -15.33 17.28 -0.03
C HIS A 23 -13.88 17.04 0.37
N PRO A 24 -13.34 17.75 1.38
CA PRO A 24 -12.05 17.42 1.94
C PRO A 24 -12.06 15.92 2.31
N ARG A 25 -11.04 15.19 1.89
CA ARG A 25 -10.89 13.79 2.29
C ARG A 25 -10.81 13.76 3.80
N GLY A 26 -11.74 13.07 4.45
CA GLY A 26 -11.64 12.74 5.88
C GLY A 26 -10.35 11.97 6.17
N THR A 27 -10.02 11.76 7.44
CA THR A 27 -8.75 11.21 7.95
C THR A 27 -8.51 9.71 7.63
N THR A 28 -8.84 9.24 6.44
CA THR A 28 -8.65 7.85 6.01
C THR A 28 -7.21 7.57 5.59
N GLN A 29 -6.29 7.66 6.55
CA GLN A 29 -4.87 7.39 6.32
C GLN A 29 -4.45 5.95 6.63
N VAL A 30 -5.12 5.23 7.53
CA VAL A 30 -4.92 3.79 7.76
C VAL A 30 -6.24 3.21 8.31
N PRO A 31 -6.66 1.99 7.90
CA PRO A 31 -7.84 1.31 8.44
C PRO A 31 -7.77 1.15 9.96
N SER A 32 -8.91 1.17 10.66
CA SER A 32 -8.97 1.06 12.13
C SER A 32 -8.26 -0.19 12.67
N GLU A 33 -8.39 -1.31 11.97
CA GLU A 33 -7.73 -2.59 12.30
C GLU A 33 -6.20 -2.51 12.23
N LEU A 34 -5.65 -1.59 11.44
CA LEU A 34 -4.21 -1.40 11.23
C LEU A 34 -3.66 -0.16 11.96
N LYS A 35 -4.47 0.51 12.79
CA LYS A 35 -4.00 1.64 13.62
C LYS A 35 -3.05 1.24 14.74
N THR A 36 -3.05 -0.03 15.13
CA THR A 36 -2.04 -0.59 16.04
C THR A 36 -1.39 -1.78 15.36
N LEU A 37 -0.07 -1.73 15.19
CA LEU A 37 0.67 -2.81 14.53
C LEU A 37 2.07 -3.01 15.11
N ILE A 38 2.60 -4.20 14.91
CA ILE A 38 4.00 -4.54 15.16
C ILE A 38 4.78 -4.31 13.87
N VAL A 39 5.94 -3.65 13.94
CA VAL A 39 6.87 -3.56 12.79
C VAL A 39 8.00 -4.55 13.00
N SER A 40 8.10 -5.55 12.12
CA SER A 40 9.16 -6.56 12.13
C SER A 40 10.09 -6.37 10.93
N THR A 41 11.40 -6.38 11.14
CA THR A 41 12.41 -6.17 10.10
C THR A 41 13.72 -6.85 10.52
N GLY A 42 14.55 -7.24 9.54
CA GLY A 42 15.89 -7.76 9.79
C GLY A 42 16.88 -6.70 10.28
N ASP A 43 16.63 -5.43 9.94
CA ASP A 43 17.42 -4.28 10.39
C ASP A 43 16.49 -3.21 11.01
N PRO A 44 16.27 -3.23 12.34
CA PRO A 44 15.42 -2.28 13.04
C PRO A 44 15.94 -0.85 13.08
N TYR A 45 17.26 -0.67 12.94
CA TYR A 45 17.92 0.63 13.07
C TYR A 45 18.33 1.22 11.72
N GLY A 46 18.16 0.47 10.63
CA GLY A 46 18.42 0.90 9.27
C GLY A 46 17.54 2.05 8.79
N PRO A 47 17.95 2.71 7.70
CA PRO A 47 17.25 3.88 7.16
C PRO A 47 15.81 3.54 6.76
N LEU A 48 15.57 2.37 6.15
CA LEU A 48 14.23 1.92 5.77
C LEU A 48 13.30 1.82 6.99
N ALA A 49 13.74 1.13 8.03
CA ALA A 49 12.93 0.92 9.22
C ALA A 49 12.59 2.26 9.89
N ARG A 50 13.56 3.18 9.99
CA ARG A 50 13.32 4.52 10.54
C ARG A 50 12.29 5.30 9.73
N THR A 51 12.45 5.34 8.40
CA THR A 51 11.56 6.08 7.51
C THR A 51 10.14 5.51 7.54
N VAL A 52 9.98 4.18 7.52
CA VAL A 52 8.66 3.54 7.61
C VAL A 52 8.00 3.79 8.96
N ARG A 53 8.73 3.64 10.08
CA ARG A 53 8.19 3.94 11.41
C ARG A 53 7.78 5.40 11.55
N GLN A 54 8.56 6.32 10.99
CA GLN A 54 8.20 7.74 10.96
C GLN A 54 6.93 7.97 10.15
N GLN A 55 6.82 7.35 8.98
CA GLN A 55 5.63 7.48 8.14
C GLN A 55 4.38 6.92 8.82
N LEU A 56 4.49 5.77 9.48
CA LEU A 56 3.40 5.19 10.27
C LEU A 56 2.94 6.14 11.39
N ARG A 57 3.88 6.77 12.11
CA ARG A 57 3.57 7.76 13.16
C ARG A 57 2.87 9.00 12.61
N ILE A 58 3.26 9.49 11.43
CA ILE A 58 2.60 10.62 10.74
C ILE A 58 1.15 10.28 10.39
N ASN A 59 0.84 9.00 10.17
CA ASN A 59 -0.50 8.51 9.85
C ASN A 59 -1.24 7.98 11.11
N ASP A 60 -0.87 8.43 12.30
CA ASP A 60 -1.47 8.07 13.60
C ASP A 60 -1.51 6.56 13.90
N VAL A 61 -0.50 5.81 13.41
CA VAL A 61 -0.37 4.39 13.72
C VAL A 61 0.49 4.19 14.98
N LYS A 62 -0.08 3.52 15.98
CA LYS A 62 0.61 3.10 17.20
C LYS A 62 1.45 1.86 16.92
N ILE A 63 2.76 2.00 17.10
CA ILE A 63 3.70 0.88 16.96
C ILE A 63 3.93 0.27 18.33
N VAL A 64 3.63 -1.02 18.47
CA VAL A 64 3.85 -1.78 19.71
C VAL A 64 5.10 -2.65 19.60
N GLU A 65 5.66 -3.00 20.75
CA GLU A 65 6.80 -3.91 20.81
C GLU A 65 6.40 -5.33 20.43
N ASP A 66 7.37 -6.02 19.83
CA ASP A 66 7.23 -7.39 19.40
C ASP A 66 7.32 -8.33 20.60
N SER A 67 6.16 -8.76 21.11
CA SER A 67 6.05 -9.71 22.21
C SER A 67 5.22 -10.92 21.78
N LYS A 68 5.44 -12.08 22.41
CA LYS A 68 4.70 -13.31 22.08
C LYS A 68 3.19 -13.16 22.21
N GLN A 69 2.73 -12.37 23.18
CA GLN A 69 1.31 -12.09 23.39
C GLN A 69 0.74 -11.17 22.30
N ASN A 70 1.49 -10.13 21.93
CA ASN A 70 1.05 -9.16 20.92
C ASN A 70 0.94 -9.78 19.52
N ARG A 71 1.80 -10.74 19.16
CA ARG A 71 1.78 -11.38 17.82
C ARG A 71 0.49 -12.14 17.50
N THR A 72 -0.23 -12.61 18.52
CA THR A 72 -1.46 -13.39 18.35
C THR A 72 -2.65 -12.52 18.00
N ASP A 73 -2.68 -11.29 18.52
CA ASP A 73 -3.86 -10.42 18.42
C ASP A 73 -3.63 -9.18 17.54
N ILE A 74 -2.37 -8.76 17.38
CA ILE A 74 -2.01 -7.51 16.71
C ILE A 74 -1.40 -7.80 15.32
N PRO A 75 -1.86 -7.10 14.25
CA PRO A 75 -1.27 -7.21 12.93
C PRO A 75 0.22 -6.87 12.92
N THR A 76 0.98 -7.60 12.09
CA THR A 76 2.42 -7.39 11.94
C THR A 76 2.75 -6.92 10.52
N LEU A 77 3.37 -5.74 10.39
CA LEU A 77 4.02 -5.30 9.17
C LEU A 77 5.45 -5.82 9.15
N ARG A 78 5.70 -6.83 8.35
CA ARG A 78 7.03 -7.39 8.11
C ARG A 78 7.68 -6.68 6.91
N LEU A 79 8.74 -5.94 7.15
CA LEU A 79 9.52 -5.30 6.10
C LEU A 79 10.52 -6.30 5.51
N GLY A 80 10.53 -6.39 4.19
CA GLY A 80 11.53 -7.12 3.42
C GLY A 80 12.77 -6.25 3.15
N PRO A 81 13.75 -6.78 2.39
CA PRO A 81 14.92 -6.02 1.99
C PRO A 81 14.54 -4.84 1.07
N GLU A 82 15.24 -3.73 1.25
CA GLU A 82 15.29 -2.65 0.26
C GLU A 82 16.17 -3.08 -0.91
N SER A 83 15.67 -2.94 -2.13
CA SER A 83 16.46 -3.13 -3.34
C SER A 83 16.58 -1.80 -4.07
N SER A 84 17.80 -1.37 -4.36
CA SER A 84 18.08 -0.15 -5.11
C SER A 84 19.03 -0.45 -6.27
N GLY A 85 18.77 0.13 -7.44
CA GLY A 85 19.59 0.00 -8.62
C GLY A 85 19.74 1.32 -9.37
N ARG A 86 20.78 1.41 -10.19
CA ARG A 86 21.08 2.57 -11.02
C ARG A 86 21.46 2.09 -12.42
N ASN A 87 20.73 2.56 -13.43
CA ASN A 87 20.97 2.22 -14.83
C ASN A 87 21.13 3.50 -15.67
N THR A 88 21.87 3.43 -16.77
CA THR A 88 21.92 4.53 -17.75
C THR A 88 20.55 4.66 -18.41
N ALA A 89 19.95 5.85 -18.31
CA ALA A 89 18.66 6.18 -18.91
C ALA A 89 18.84 6.77 -20.32
N SER A 90 19.88 7.57 -20.49
CA SER A 90 20.19 8.23 -21.77
C SER A 90 21.71 8.41 -21.94
N VAL A 91 22.14 8.58 -23.19
CA VAL A 91 23.55 8.78 -23.57
C VAL A 91 23.69 10.00 -24.47
N PHE A 92 24.85 10.65 -24.41
CA PHE A 92 25.25 11.69 -25.36
C PHE A 92 25.65 11.08 -26.72
N ILE A 93 25.81 11.91 -27.76
CA ILE A 93 26.29 11.50 -29.08
C ILE A 93 27.65 10.80 -28.99
N SER A 94 28.49 11.19 -28.03
CA SER A 94 29.78 10.56 -27.71
C SER A 94 29.66 9.14 -27.13
N GLY A 95 28.45 8.66 -26.80
CA GLY A 95 28.20 7.37 -26.16
C GLY A 95 28.38 7.36 -24.64
N THR A 96 28.74 8.49 -24.03
CA THR A 96 28.85 8.62 -22.57
C THR A 96 27.47 8.80 -21.93
N THR A 97 27.27 8.30 -20.71
CA THR A 97 26.02 8.48 -19.96
C THR A 97 25.69 9.96 -19.83
N ALA A 98 24.44 10.33 -20.14
CA ALA A 98 23.90 11.65 -19.89
C ALA A 98 23.06 11.66 -18.61
N GLU A 99 22.16 10.71 -18.47
CA GLU A 99 21.31 10.57 -17.29
C GLU A 99 21.37 9.15 -16.72
N TYR A 100 21.40 9.08 -15.39
CA TYR A 100 21.12 7.85 -14.67
C TYR A 100 19.66 7.82 -14.24
N GLN A 101 19.05 6.64 -14.31
CA GLN A 101 17.78 6.33 -13.65
C GLN A 101 18.06 5.43 -12.43
N MET A 102 17.60 5.91 -11.29
CA MET A 102 17.55 5.17 -10.04
C MET A 102 16.20 4.48 -9.88
N VAL A 103 16.25 3.23 -9.45
CA VAL A 103 15.10 2.40 -9.09
C VAL A 103 15.24 1.99 -7.64
N MET A 104 14.18 2.18 -6.85
CA MET A 104 14.10 1.64 -5.50
C MET A 104 12.82 0.84 -5.35
N THR A 105 12.95 -0.43 -4.98
CA THR A 105 11.83 -1.33 -4.69
C THR A 105 11.85 -1.71 -3.22
N LEU A 106 10.72 -1.47 -2.54
CA LEU A 106 10.47 -1.95 -1.19
C LEU A 106 9.45 -3.08 -1.25
N THR A 107 9.74 -4.17 -0.53
CA THR A 107 8.82 -5.28 -0.34
C THR A 107 8.44 -5.38 1.13
N ALA A 108 7.18 -5.70 1.41
CA ALA A 108 6.70 -5.97 2.76
C ALA A 108 5.54 -6.96 2.74
N GLN A 109 5.19 -7.47 3.91
CA GLN A 109 4.07 -8.36 4.12
C GLN A 109 3.28 -7.87 5.34
N VAL A 110 1.97 -7.83 5.21
CA VAL A 110 1.08 -7.56 6.36
C VAL A 110 0.49 -8.88 6.80
N LEU A 111 0.84 -9.32 8.00
CA LEU A 111 0.29 -10.49 8.64
C LEU A 111 -0.89 -10.05 9.51
N LEU A 112 -2.08 -10.56 9.20
CA LEU A 112 -3.28 -10.34 9.99
C LEU A 112 -3.63 -11.66 10.72
N PRO A 113 -3.70 -11.66 12.06
CA PRO A 113 -4.10 -12.84 12.81
C PRO A 113 -5.45 -13.38 12.35
N GLY A 114 -5.52 -14.68 12.06
CA GLY A 114 -6.72 -15.35 11.56
C GLY A 114 -7.17 -14.98 10.14
N LYS A 115 -6.48 -14.07 9.45
CA LYS A 115 -6.86 -13.58 8.09
C LYS A 115 -5.78 -13.77 7.03
N GLY A 116 -4.61 -14.29 7.40
CA GLY A 116 -3.53 -14.65 6.48
C GLY A 116 -2.48 -13.56 6.26
N ILE A 117 -1.73 -13.70 5.16
CA ILE A 117 -0.57 -12.86 4.81
C ILE A 117 -0.86 -12.11 3.51
N TYR A 118 -0.66 -10.80 3.52
CA TYR A 118 -0.91 -9.92 2.39
C TYR A 118 0.40 -9.26 1.94
N PRO A 119 1.01 -9.70 0.82
CA PRO A 119 2.21 -9.08 0.31
C PRO A 119 1.90 -7.71 -0.31
N ILE A 120 2.76 -6.73 -0.04
CA ILE A 120 2.70 -5.41 -0.63
C ILE A 120 4.11 -5.01 -1.09
N SER A 121 4.18 -4.30 -2.21
CA SER A 121 5.44 -3.76 -2.74
C SER A 121 5.23 -2.37 -3.31
N THR A 122 6.29 -1.59 -3.38
CA THR A 122 6.29 -0.27 -4.03
C THR A 122 7.61 -0.11 -4.78
N THR A 123 7.55 0.54 -5.93
CA THR A 123 8.73 0.88 -6.71
C THR A 123 8.69 2.37 -7.03
N VAL A 124 9.79 3.06 -6.73
CA VAL A 124 9.97 4.49 -7.01
C VAL A 124 11.12 4.65 -8.00
N TYR A 125 10.95 5.61 -8.91
CA TYR A 125 11.90 5.94 -9.96
C TYR A 125 12.33 7.40 -9.81
N ARG A 126 13.61 7.69 -10.02
CA ARG A 126 14.15 9.04 -10.16
C ARG A 126 15.25 9.05 -11.22
N SER A 127 15.41 10.17 -11.91
CA SER A 127 16.54 10.39 -12.82
C SER A 127 17.31 11.63 -12.43
N PHE A 128 18.60 11.65 -12.76
CA PHE A 128 19.48 12.81 -12.59
C PHE A 128 20.60 12.78 -13.65
N PHE A 129 21.10 13.95 -14.00
CA PHE A 129 22.20 14.10 -14.97
C PHE A 129 23.54 13.77 -14.35
N ASP A 130 24.38 13.06 -15.10
CA ASP A 130 25.78 12.83 -14.76
C ASP A 130 26.65 14.08 -15.01
N ASN A 131 27.73 14.22 -14.26
CA ASN A 131 28.76 15.21 -14.51
C ASN A 131 30.14 14.68 -14.06
N PRO A 132 30.99 14.20 -14.99
CA PRO A 132 32.29 13.62 -14.63
C PRO A 132 33.25 14.66 -14.03
N ASN A 133 33.07 15.95 -14.31
CA ASN A 133 33.90 17.02 -13.76
C ASN A 133 33.51 17.40 -12.33
N ALA A 134 32.40 16.87 -11.81
CA ALA A 134 31.87 17.15 -10.48
C ALA A 134 31.41 15.88 -9.78
N ALA A 135 32.15 14.77 -9.92
CA ALA A 135 31.78 13.45 -9.41
C ALA A 135 31.39 13.47 -7.92
N LEU A 136 32.16 14.15 -7.07
CA LEU A 136 31.86 14.25 -5.64
C LEU A 136 30.52 14.95 -5.35
N ALA A 137 30.19 16.00 -6.12
CA ALA A 137 28.90 16.67 -5.99
C ALA A 137 27.75 15.76 -6.46
N LYS A 138 27.98 14.94 -7.50
CA LYS A 138 27.02 13.97 -8.01
C LYS A 138 26.78 12.80 -7.08
N ASP A 139 27.80 12.36 -6.36
CA ASP A 139 27.65 11.35 -5.30
C ASP A 139 26.76 11.89 -4.16
N ALA A 140 27.01 13.13 -3.70
CA ALA A 140 26.17 13.77 -2.69
C ALA A 140 24.72 13.99 -3.15
N GLU A 141 24.51 14.38 -4.41
CA GLU A 141 23.18 14.49 -5.03
C GLU A 141 22.47 13.13 -5.04
N GLN A 142 23.18 12.06 -5.41
CA GLN A 142 22.63 10.71 -5.44
C GLN A 142 22.21 10.22 -4.05
N ASP A 143 23.00 10.50 -3.01
CA ASP A 143 22.66 10.13 -1.64
C ASP A 143 21.37 10.83 -1.16
N LEU A 144 21.24 12.11 -1.49
CA LEU A 144 20.03 12.88 -1.21
C LEU A 144 18.82 12.29 -1.96
N ILE A 145 18.95 12.02 -3.26
CA ILE A 145 17.89 11.41 -4.06
C ILE A 145 17.49 10.06 -3.47
N THR A 146 18.46 9.24 -3.03
CA THR A 146 18.20 7.94 -2.40
C THR A 146 17.37 8.10 -1.12
N GLN A 147 17.69 9.08 -0.29
CA GLN A 147 16.93 9.38 0.93
C GLN A 147 15.49 9.81 0.61
N GLU A 148 15.30 10.70 -0.37
CA GLU A 148 13.98 11.13 -0.81
C GLU A 148 13.17 10.00 -1.42
N MET A 149 13.78 9.16 -2.27
CA MET A 149 13.15 7.98 -2.85
C MET A 149 12.64 7.04 -1.76
N ARG A 150 13.44 6.81 -0.72
CA ARG A 150 13.04 5.98 0.43
C ARG A 150 11.85 6.56 1.17
N GLN A 151 11.81 7.88 1.37
CA GLN A 151 10.65 8.55 1.95
C GLN A 151 9.40 8.37 1.09
N ARG A 152 9.50 8.60 -0.23
CA ARG A 152 8.38 8.41 -1.17
C ARG A 152 7.90 6.97 -1.20
N ALA A 153 8.82 6.01 -1.18
CA ALA A 153 8.50 4.60 -1.16
C ALA A 153 7.79 4.22 0.14
N ALA A 154 8.28 4.67 1.30
CA ALA A 154 7.61 4.45 2.59
C ALA A 154 6.19 5.05 2.63
N GLU A 155 5.99 6.27 2.11
CA GLU A 155 4.66 6.88 1.98
C GLU A 155 3.71 6.03 1.12
N GLN A 156 4.20 5.52 -0.02
CA GLN A 156 3.42 4.64 -0.88
C GLN A 156 3.11 3.31 -0.20
N LEU A 157 4.07 2.74 0.54
CA LEU A 157 3.90 1.49 1.26
C LEU A 157 2.81 1.60 2.34
N VAL A 158 2.84 2.68 3.14
CA VAL A 158 1.81 2.94 4.16
C VAL A 158 0.43 3.13 3.52
N ARG A 159 0.34 3.82 2.38
CA ARG A 159 -0.92 3.93 1.62
C ARG A 159 -1.45 2.58 1.15
N LYS A 160 -0.58 1.62 0.81
CA LYS A 160 -0.97 0.25 0.43
C LYS A 160 -1.56 -0.57 1.59
N LEU A 161 -1.50 -0.11 2.83
CA LEU A 161 -2.28 -0.72 3.92
C LEU A 161 -3.80 -0.65 3.66
N LEU A 162 -4.27 0.37 2.92
CA LEU A 162 -5.67 0.47 2.51
C LEU A 162 -6.06 -0.66 1.55
N THR A 163 -5.15 -1.06 0.64
CA THR A 163 -5.41 -2.14 -0.31
C THR A 163 -5.44 -3.50 0.37
N VAL A 164 -4.65 -3.68 1.44
CA VAL A 164 -4.70 -4.91 2.27
C VAL A 164 -6.08 -5.05 2.93
N HIS A 165 -6.61 -3.96 3.48
CA HIS A 165 -7.94 -3.97 4.09
C HIS A 165 -9.05 -4.24 3.07
N ALA A 166 -8.97 -3.65 1.86
CA ALA A 166 -9.91 -3.95 0.79
C ALA A 166 -9.84 -5.44 0.36
N ALA A 167 -8.63 -5.99 0.21
CA ALA A 167 -8.43 -7.40 -0.14
C ALA A 167 -9.01 -8.34 0.93
N GLN A 168 -8.81 -8.03 2.20
CA GLN A 168 -9.40 -8.78 3.33
C GLN A 168 -10.93 -8.83 3.26
N ILE A 169 -11.59 -7.71 2.98
CA ILE A 169 -13.06 -7.64 2.90
C ILE A 169 -13.55 -8.56 1.77
N ASN A 170 -12.94 -8.49 0.60
CA ASN A 170 -13.33 -9.31 -0.56
C ASN A 170 -13.09 -10.81 -0.33
N SER A 171 -11.99 -11.18 0.36
CA SER A 171 -11.72 -12.57 0.74
C SER A 171 -12.76 -13.12 1.73
N LYS A 172 -13.37 -12.27 2.55
CA LYS A 172 -14.45 -12.67 3.48
C LYS A 172 -15.77 -12.93 2.75
N GLU A 173 -16.04 -12.25 1.65
CA GLU A 173 -17.25 -12.41 0.83
C GLU A 173 -17.19 -13.66 -0.08
N THR A 174 -15.98 -14.15 -0.38
CA THR A 174 -15.77 -15.35 -1.21
C THR A 174 -15.83 -16.66 -0.41
N LEU A 175 -15.95 -16.60 0.93
CA LEU A 175 -16.14 -17.77 1.78
C LEU A 175 -17.63 -17.89 2.14
N PRO A 176 -18.38 -18.87 1.61
CA PRO A 176 -19.70 -19.16 2.15
C PRO A 176 -19.52 -19.52 3.63
N ALA A 177 -20.37 -18.93 4.48
CA ALA A 177 -20.43 -19.22 5.90
C ALA A 177 -20.33 -20.74 6.10
N SER A 178 -19.28 -21.17 6.81
CA SER A 178 -18.99 -22.57 7.05
C SER A 178 -20.25 -23.24 7.58
N VAL A 179 -20.87 -24.10 6.77
CA VAL A 179 -21.91 -25.02 7.23
C VAL A 179 -21.24 -25.86 8.30
N ILE A 180 -21.63 -25.65 9.56
CA ILE A 180 -21.25 -26.50 10.68
C ILE A 180 -21.90 -27.86 10.39
N PRO A 181 -21.15 -28.95 10.15
CA PRO A 181 -21.75 -30.26 10.11
C PRO A 181 -22.04 -30.64 11.57
N VAL A 182 -23.32 -30.68 11.94
CA VAL A 182 -23.74 -31.32 13.19
C VAL A 182 -23.59 -32.83 12.99
N PRO A 183 -22.79 -33.56 13.80
CA PRO A 183 -22.66 -34.99 13.64
C PRO A 183 -23.85 -35.69 14.31
N GLY A 184 -24.63 -36.38 13.49
CA GLY A 184 -25.56 -37.43 13.94
C GLY A 184 -27.03 -37.05 13.90
N GLN A 185 -27.69 -37.40 12.79
CA GLN A 185 -29.03 -38.01 12.80
C GLN A 185 -29.47 -38.42 11.38
N GLY A 186 -29.91 -39.67 11.25
CA GLY A 186 -30.96 -40.05 10.31
C GLY A 186 -30.52 -40.52 8.93
N SER A 187 -30.30 -41.82 8.81
CA SER A 187 -30.35 -42.61 7.57
C SER A 187 -31.64 -42.40 6.78
N GLN A 188 -31.52 -42.21 5.46
CA GLN A 188 -32.60 -42.51 4.50
C GLN A 188 -32.01 -42.96 3.15
N GLU A 189 -32.03 -44.29 2.99
CA GLU A 189 -32.31 -45.08 1.79
C GLU A 189 -32.10 -44.45 0.40
N ALA A 190 -31.14 -45.02 -0.34
CA ALA A 190 -31.12 -44.96 -1.79
C ALA A 190 -32.12 -45.98 -2.37
N PRO A 191 -33.01 -45.61 -3.30
CA PRO A 191 -33.74 -46.60 -4.07
C PRO A 191 -32.86 -47.12 -5.22
N THR A 192 -32.65 -48.43 -5.19
CA THR A 192 -32.23 -49.25 -6.33
C THR A 192 -33.34 -49.43 -7.36
N SER A 193 -32.93 -49.87 -8.56
CA SER A 193 -33.73 -50.37 -9.70
C SER A 193 -33.99 -49.31 -10.79
N SER A 194 -33.79 -49.56 -12.10
CA SER A 194 -33.77 -50.85 -12.81
C SER A 194 -33.04 -50.71 -14.15
N ALA A 195 -32.37 -51.78 -14.58
CA ALA A 195 -32.02 -52.01 -15.98
C ALA A 195 -33.29 -52.22 -16.83
N THR A 196 -33.34 -51.72 -18.06
CA THR A 196 -34.09 -52.33 -19.17
C THR A 196 -33.45 -51.92 -20.51
N SER A 197 -33.42 -52.92 -21.38
CA SER A 197 -32.64 -53.09 -22.60
C SER A 197 -33.34 -52.58 -23.86
N LEU A 198 -32.59 -52.66 -24.99
CA LEU A 198 -32.97 -52.58 -26.41
C LEU A 198 -33.16 -51.16 -26.95
N GLN A 199 -32.52 -50.75 -28.05
CA GLN A 199 -32.12 -51.50 -29.25
C GLN A 199 -30.91 -50.84 -29.92
#